data_AF-A0A2W5SJM2-F1
#
_entry.id   AF-A0A2W5SJM2-F1
#
_cell.length_a   1.000
_cell.length_b   1.000
_cell.length_c   1.000
_cell.angle_alpha   90.00
_cell.angle_beta   90.00
_cell.angle_gamma   90.00
#
_symmetry.space_group_name_H-M   'P 1'
#
loop_
_entity.id
_entity.type
_entity.pdbx_description
1 polymer ?
#
loop_
_entity_poly.entity_id
_entity_poly.type
_entity_poly.pdbx_seq_one_letter_code
_entity_poly.pdbx_strand_id
1 'polypeptide(L)'
;AFPVEVLPITFSSDGLSGTGGERLRAELASAQFVAVGESHGFADVPEFSLALTRDLRRIDPRLHHAIEIGPFSARWLARRLQSAPGDGGLEAVARGLAGTRLAMPFTSNVEDARLAAAFPNVDGALQLWGIDQEFVGAAALLAQDVGDAPASAPQAAVALGGLWLPTATAEDFQALSARYRDDSAARAMIDALSESAGIYRFNVAGASGASNEARGVLMRRYFLDAYRAAGPAPRVLLKMGANHLGRGTTATGIYDLGSLLPGLAAANDMTSLHVAFMPMAGQVRNLDSTQEHATVVVPYQDKTVAALLAAAGIDERRIEATGYVLIPLTNLRYRLTVKQRATLPAGSRFLLEGFDYLITTRDARAATHFEAWTR
;
A
#
# COMPACT_ATOMS: atom_id res chain seq x y z
N ALA A 1 19.78 -30.77 -4.72
CA ALA A 1 19.77 -29.34 -4.37
C ALA A 1 18.50 -28.72 -4.95
N PHE A 2 17.76 -27.91 -4.19
CA PHE A 2 16.58 -27.23 -4.73
C PHE A 2 17.02 -26.24 -5.83
N PRO A 3 16.47 -26.33 -7.05
CA PRO A 3 16.90 -25.48 -8.16
C PRO A 3 16.55 -24.03 -7.87
N VAL A 4 17.48 -23.12 -8.21
CA VAL A 4 17.23 -21.68 -8.11
C VAL A 4 16.66 -21.21 -9.44
N GLU A 5 15.38 -20.88 -9.39
CA GLU A 5 14.60 -20.43 -10.52
C GLU A 5 14.66 -18.89 -10.60
N VAL A 6 14.92 -18.39 -11.81
CA VAL A 6 14.81 -16.96 -12.15
C VAL A 6 13.91 -16.95 -13.39
N LEU A 7 12.65 -16.61 -13.19
CA LEU A 7 11.60 -16.80 -14.19
C LEU A 7 11.23 -15.45 -14.81
N PRO A 8 11.38 -15.25 -16.12
CA PRO A 8 10.91 -14.03 -16.78
C PRO A 8 9.42 -13.80 -16.51
N ILE A 9 9.06 -12.56 -16.18
CA ILE A 9 7.67 -12.16 -16.00
C ILE A 9 7.41 -10.84 -16.71
N THR A 10 6.27 -10.77 -17.37
CA THR A 10 5.76 -9.54 -17.98
C THR A 10 4.36 -9.29 -17.43
N PHE A 11 3.97 -8.02 -17.35
CA PHE A 11 2.64 -7.59 -16.94
C PHE A 11 2.15 -6.51 -17.88
N SER A 12 0.87 -6.58 -18.22
CA SER A 12 0.20 -5.66 -19.14
C SER A 12 -1.28 -5.55 -18.79
N SER A 13 -2.04 -4.80 -19.58
CA SER A 13 -3.50 -4.75 -19.47
C SER A 13 -4.19 -6.11 -19.66
N ASP A 14 -3.53 -7.07 -20.31
CA ASP A 14 -4.08 -8.42 -20.51
C ASP A 14 -3.84 -9.36 -19.32
N GLY A 15 -3.11 -8.90 -18.30
CA GLY A 15 -2.73 -9.68 -17.12
C GLY A 15 -1.24 -10.04 -17.13
N LEU A 16 -0.88 -11.06 -16.36
CA LEU A 16 0.50 -11.54 -16.28
C LEU A 16 0.86 -12.38 -17.52
N SER A 17 2.15 -12.52 -17.82
CA SER A 17 2.65 -13.44 -18.85
C SER A 17 4.10 -13.82 -18.61
N GLY A 18 4.63 -14.72 -19.45
CA GLY A 18 5.92 -15.39 -19.22
C GLY A 18 5.82 -16.51 -18.17
N THR A 19 6.90 -17.27 -18.00
CA THR A 19 6.93 -18.42 -17.08
C THR A 19 6.72 -18.01 -15.62
N GLY A 20 7.18 -16.82 -15.23
CA GLY A 20 6.91 -16.25 -13.90
C GLY A 20 5.43 -15.84 -13.74
N GLY A 21 4.80 -15.33 -14.80
CA GLY A 21 3.38 -15.00 -14.79
C GLY A 21 2.48 -16.23 -14.72
N GLU A 22 2.82 -17.29 -15.46
CA GLU A 22 2.15 -18.60 -15.36
C GLU A 22 2.26 -19.19 -13.96
N ARG A 23 3.45 -19.12 -13.35
CA ARG A 23 3.68 -19.55 -11.97
C ARG A 23 2.74 -18.83 -11.00
N LEU A 24 2.67 -17.50 -11.04
CA LEU A 24 1.80 -16.75 -10.14
C LEU A 24 0.32 -17.03 -10.39
N ARG A 25 -0.13 -17.09 -11.66
CA ARG A 25 -1.52 -17.38 -11.98
C ARG A 25 -2.01 -18.71 -11.40
N ALA A 26 -1.14 -19.72 -11.34
CA ALA A 26 -1.48 -21.00 -10.74
C ALA A 26 -1.80 -20.86 -9.23
N GLU A 27 -1.07 -20.02 -8.51
CA GLU A 27 -1.30 -19.73 -7.09
C GLU A 27 -2.59 -18.93 -6.85
N LEU A 28 -2.99 -18.07 -7.81
CA LEU A 28 -4.18 -17.23 -7.66
C LEU A 28 -5.48 -18.05 -7.50
N ALA A 29 -5.53 -19.28 -8.01
CA ALA A 29 -6.73 -20.11 -7.93
C ALA A 29 -7.18 -20.38 -6.48
N SER A 30 -6.24 -20.63 -5.57
CA SER A 30 -6.51 -20.91 -4.15
C SER A 30 -6.29 -19.70 -3.23
N ALA A 31 -5.70 -18.61 -3.73
CA ALA A 31 -5.39 -17.44 -2.94
C ALA A 31 -6.65 -16.63 -2.57
N GLN A 32 -6.94 -16.54 -1.28
CA GLN A 32 -7.89 -15.57 -0.73
C GLN A 32 -7.27 -14.18 -0.70
N PHE A 33 -6.04 -14.10 -0.22
CA PHE A 33 -5.31 -12.85 -0.09
C PHE A 33 -4.11 -12.87 -1.02
N VAL A 34 -3.95 -11.81 -1.81
CA VAL A 34 -2.75 -11.57 -2.61
C VAL A 34 -2.10 -10.31 -2.07
N ALA A 35 -1.00 -10.50 -1.32
CA ALA A 35 -0.27 -9.46 -0.64
C ALA A 35 0.97 -9.05 -1.46
N VAL A 36 0.94 -7.87 -2.07
CA VAL A 36 2.04 -7.26 -2.83
C VAL A 36 2.75 -6.24 -1.95
N GLY A 37 3.86 -6.67 -1.34
CA GLY A 37 4.72 -5.82 -0.52
C GLY A 37 5.74 -5.08 -1.36
N GLU A 38 5.93 -3.78 -1.12
CA GLU A 38 6.82 -2.94 -1.93
C GLU A 38 7.74 -2.00 -1.13
N SER A 39 8.63 -1.34 -1.85
CA SER A 39 9.10 0.00 -1.50
C SER A 39 8.30 1.02 -2.30
N HIS A 40 7.90 2.13 -1.71
CA HIS A 40 7.07 3.13 -2.39
C HIS A 40 7.84 3.91 -3.46
N GLY A 41 7.10 4.60 -4.34
CA GLY A 41 7.68 5.56 -5.29
C GLY A 41 8.04 4.98 -6.66
N PHE A 42 7.65 3.74 -6.95
CA PHE A 42 7.85 3.10 -8.25
C PHE A 42 6.54 2.99 -9.04
N ALA A 43 6.61 3.22 -10.35
CA ALA A 43 5.49 3.03 -11.28
C ALA A 43 5.16 1.54 -11.50
N ASP A 44 6.17 0.68 -11.37
CA ASP A 44 6.09 -0.72 -11.81
C ASP A 44 5.18 -1.58 -10.93
N VAL A 45 5.14 -1.32 -9.61
CA VAL A 45 4.37 -2.14 -8.67
C VAL A 45 2.86 -1.92 -8.79
N PRO A 46 2.34 -0.67 -8.89
CA PRO A 46 0.92 -0.48 -9.21
C PRO A 46 0.54 -1.08 -10.56
N GLU A 47 1.39 -1.00 -11.58
CA GLU A 47 1.14 -1.60 -12.90
C GLU A 47 1.11 -3.14 -12.84
N PHE A 48 2.05 -3.76 -12.11
CA PHE A 48 2.01 -5.19 -11.82
C PHE A 48 0.73 -5.58 -11.06
N SER A 49 0.32 -4.77 -10.08
CA SER A 49 -0.89 -4.98 -9.28
C SER A 49 -2.17 -4.83 -10.13
N LEU A 50 -2.17 -3.96 -11.13
CA LEU A 50 -3.24 -3.84 -12.12
C LEU A 50 -3.34 -5.11 -13.00
N ALA A 51 -2.21 -5.67 -13.43
CA ALA A 51 -2.20 -6.93 -14.16
C ALA A 51 -2.67 -8.11 -13.28
N LEU A 52 -2.27 -8.15 -12.01
CA LEU A 52 -2.81 -9.11 -11.04
C LEU A 52 -4.33 -8.96 -10.86
N THR A 53 -4.81 -7.72 -10.78
CA THR A 53 -6.25 -7.41 -10.69
C THR A 53 -7.00 -8.00 -11.88
N ARG A 54 -6.42 -7.90 -13.09
CA ARG A 54 -7.00 -8.50 -14.30
C ARG A 54 -7.12 -10.01 -14.20
N ASP A 55 -6.08 -10.69 -13.72
CA ASP A 55 -6.08 -12.16 -13.56
C ASP A 55 -7.03 -12.61 -12.44
N LEU A 56 -6.99 -11.96 -11.28
CA LEU A 56 -7.86 -12.26 -10.14
C LEU A 56 -9.34 -12.07 -10.45
N ARG A 57 -9.70 -11.04 -11.23
CA ARG A 57 -11.10 -10.80 -11.63
C ARG A 57 -11.70 -11.85 -12.55
N ARG A 58 -10.86 -12.65 -13.23
CA ARG A 58 -11.36 -13.82 -13.99
C ARG A 58 -11.80 -14.95 -13.04
N ILE A 59 -11.33 -14.93 -11.79
CA ILE A 59 -11.64 -15.91 -10.75
C ILE A 59 -12.76 -15.37 -9.85
N ASP A 60 -12.63 -14.12 -9.40
CA ASP A 60 -13.59 -13.47 -8.51
C ASP A 60 -13.89 -12.03 -9.00
N PRO A 61 -15.07 -11.82 -9.60
CA PRO A 61 -15.52 -10.49 -10.02
C PRO A 61 -15.69 -9.49 -8.87
N ARG A 62 -15.83 -9.96 -7.62
CA ARG A 62 -16.02 -9.15 -6.40
C ARG A 62 -14.71 -8.92 -5.63
N LEU A 63 -13.59 -8.92 -6.35
CA LEU A 63 -12.27 -8.65 -5.78
C LEU A 63 -12.22 -7.26 -5.11
N HIS A 64 -11.78 -7.25 -3.84
CA HIS A 64 -11.50 -6.03 -3.09
C HIS A 64 -10.02 -5.63 -3.18
N HIS A 65 -9.73 -4.35 -2.93
CA HIS A 65 -8.37 -3.85 -2.80
C HIS A 65 -8.17 -3.13 -1.47
N ALA A 66 -7.27 -3.62 -0.63
CA ALA A 66 -6.85 -2.92 0.57
C ALA A 66 -5.57 -2.10 0.31
N ILE A 67 -5.59 -0.83 0.69
CA ILE A 67 -4.56 0.16 0.41
C ILE A 67 -4.10 0.90 1.68
N GLU A 68 -2.82 1.28 1.70
CA GLU A 68 -2.12 1.96 2.80
C GLU A 68 -2.48 3.45 2.90
N ILE A 69 -3.77 3.75 3.04
CA ILE A 69 -4.30 5.08 3.35
C ILE A 69 -5.49 4.94 4.31
N GLY A 70 -5.84 6.04 4.97
CA GLY A 70 -6.97 6.05 5.88
C GLY A 70 -8.32 5.80 5.21
N PRO A 71 -9.32 5.28 5.95
CA PRO A 71 -10.64 4.94 5.41
C PRO A 71 -11.41 6.15 4.85
N PHE A 72 -11.24 7.35 5.41
CA PHE A 72 -11.87 8.57 4.90
C PHE A 72 -11.15 9.06 3.65
N SER A 73 -9.81 9.03 3.66
CA SER A 73 -9.00 9.31 2.47
C SER A 73 -9.32 8.38 1.29
N ALA A 74 -9.52 7.07 1.55
CA ALA A 74 -9.93 6.12 0.51
C ALA A 74 -11.32 6.44 -0.06
N ARG A 75 -12.28 6.86 0.79
CA ARG A 75 -13.61 7.32 0.31
C ARG A 75 -13.51 8.59 -0.52
N TRP A 76 -12.70 9.55 -0.08
CA TRP A 76 -12.42 10.79 -0.81
C TRP A 76 -11.87 10.50 -2.20
N LEU A 77 -10.90 9.57 -2.28
CA LEU A 77 -10.25 9.13 -3.52
C LEU A 77 -11.26 8.43 -4.44
N ALA A 78 -12.00 7.45 -3.90
CA ALA A 78 -12.97 6.69 -4.66
C ALA A 78 -14.07 7.56 -5.28
N ARG A 79 -14.58 8.56 -4.55
CA ARG A 79 -15.57 9.53 -5.08
C ARG A 79 -15.04 10.28 -6.30
N ARG A 80 -13.80 10.75 -6.25
CA ARG A 80 -13.20 11.55 -7.32
C ARG A 80 -12.86 10.70 -8.54
N LEU A 81 -12.30 9.51 -8.33
CA LEU A 81 -12.06 8.53 -9.39
C LEU A 81 -13.35 8.12 -10.11
N GLN A 82 -14.48 8.09 -9.40
CA GLN A 82 -15.80 7.75 -9.97
C GLN A 82 -16.56 8.94 -10.55
N SER A 83 -16.06 10.18 -10.38
CA SER A 83 -16.75 11.39 -10.86
C SER A 83 -16.75 11.54 -12.38
N ALA A 84 -15.81 10.89 -13.06
CA ALA A 84 -15.70 10.86 -14.52
C ALA A 84 -14.95 9.59 -14.96
N PRO A 85 -15.25 9.03 -16.13
CA PRO A 85 -14.58 7.84 -16.63
C PRO A 85 -13.13 8.11 -17.04
N GLY A 86 -12.32 7.05 -17.08
CA GLY A 86 -10.95 7.08 -17.56
C GLY A 86 -10.10 8.11 -16.84
N ASP A 87 -9.28 8.85 -17.61
CA ASP A 87 -8.39 9.84 -17.02
C ASP A 87 -9.14 11.06 -16.43
N GLY A 88 -10.44 11.24 -16.69
CA GLY A 88 -11.24 12.31 -16.09
C GLY A 88 -11.34 12.20 -14.57
N GLY A 89 -11.44 10.97 -14.05
CA GLY A 89 -11.38 10.71 -12.60
C GLY A 89 -10.01 11.02 -12.01
N LEU A 90 -8.93 10.72 -12.74
CA LEU A 90 -7.56 11.06 -12.33
C LEU A 90 -7.35 12.59 -12.29
N GLU A 91 -7.91 13.34 -13.24
CA GLU A 91 -7.90 14.80 -13.15
C GLU A 91 -8.65 15.34 -11.93
N ALA A 92 -9.78 14.72 -11.58
CA ALA A 92 -10.55 15.12 -10.40
C ALA A 92 -9.74 14.90 -9.11
N VAL A 93 -8.96 13.81 -9.05
CA VAL A 93 -7.98 13.58 -7.98
C VAL A 93 -6.89 14.64 -7.99
N ALA A 94 -6.25 14.88 -9.14
CA ALA A 94 -5.20 15.88 -9.28
C ALA A 94 -5.64 17.28 -8.84
N ARG A 95 -6.84 17.72 -9.26
CA ARG A 95 -7.45 18.98 -8.83
C ARG A 95 -7.76 18.99 -7.33
N GLY A 96 -8.29 17.89 -6.79
CA GLY A 96 -8.64 17.79 -5.37
C GLY A 96 -7.42 17.82 -4.44
N LEU A 97 -6.27 17.35 -4.91
CA LEU A 97 -5.00 17.37 -4.18
C LEU A 97 -4.29 18.72 -4.23
N ALA A 98 -4.73 19.64 -5.09
CA ALA A 98 -4.13 20.97 -5.22
C ALA A 98 -4.17 21.71 -3.87
N GLY A 99 -3.00 22.04 -3.34
CA GLY A 99 -2.86 22.75 -2.05
C GLY A 99 -2.82 21.86 -0.81
N THR A 100 -3.10 20.55 -0.92
CA THR A 100 -3.02 19.59 0.20
C THR A 100 -1.84 18.63 -0.01
N ARG A 101 -0.65 19.21 -0.22
CA ARG A 101 0.59 18.42 -0.35
C ARG A 101 0.74 17.51 0.86
N LEU A 102 1.17 16.26 0.67
CA LEU A 102 1.35 15.24 1.71
C LEU A 102 0.06 14.64 2.31
N ALA A 103 -1.13 14.99 1.82
CA ALA A 103 -2.38 14.42 2.33
C ALA A 103 -2.59 12.95 1.95
N MET A 104 -2.18 12.57 0.75
CA MET A 104 -2.37 11.24 0.18
C MET A 104 -1.00 10.68 -0.21
N PRO A 105 -0.24 10.07 0.72
CA PRO A 105 0.96 9.37 0.32
C PRO A 105 0.58 8.24 -0.63
N PHE A 106 1.49 7.93 -1.56
CA PHE A 106 1.36 6.88 -2.57
C PHE A 106 0.33 7.20 -3.66
N THR A 107 -0.93 7.43 -3.30
CA THR A 107 -2.03 7.71 -4.23
C THR A 107 -2.04 9.15 -4.78
N SER A 108 -1.06 9.98 -4.40
CA SER A 108 -0.69 11.17 -5.16
C SER A 108 0.18 10.87 -6.39
N ASN A 109 0.57 9.60 -6.58
CA ASN A 109 1.11 9.10 -7.84
C ASN A 109 -0.02 8.58 -8.74
N VAL A 110 0.12 8.81 -10.04
CA VAL A 110 -0.86 8.47 -11.08
C VAL A 110 -1.06 6.96 -11.17
N GLU A 111 0.01 6.17 -11.09
CA GLU A 111 -0.07 4.71 -11.23
C GLU A 111 -0.81 4.06 -10.05
N ASP A 112 -0.57 4.52 -8.82
CA ASP A 112 -1.33 4.12 -7.62
C ASP A 112 -2.81 4.53 -7.71
N ALA A 113 -3.08 5.76 -8.16
CA ALA A 113 -4.46 6.24 -8.36
C ALA A 113 -5.20 5.45 -9.46
N ARG A 114 -4.50 5.04 -10.53
CA ARG A 114 -5.04 4.15 -11.57
C ARG A 114 -5.36 2.76 -11.03
N LEU A 115 -4.49 2.20 -10.18
CA LEU A 115 -4.80 0.95 -9.49
C LEU A 115 -6.07 1.09 -8.64
N ALA A 116 -6.16 2.14 -7.84
CA ALA A 116 -7.35 2.42 -7.02
C ALA A 116 -8.62 2.57 -7.88
N ALA A 117 -8.51 3.21 -9.06
CA ALA A 117 -9.64 3.40 -9.98
C ALA A 117 -10.20 2.09 -10.53
N ALA A 118 -9.38 1.03 -10.55
CA ALA A 118 -9.84 -0.28 -10.94
C ALA A 118 -10.87 -0.86 -9.95
N PHE A 119 -11.02 -0.34 -8.73
CA PHE A 119 -11.89 -0.88 -7.67
C PHE A 119 -13.05 0.07 -7.33
N PRO A 120 -14.05 0.21 -8.23
CA PRO A 120 -15.19 1.11 -8.03
C PRO A 120 -16.14 0.58 -6.95
N ASN A 121 -17.17 1.37 -6.62
CA ASN A 121 -18.29 0.87 -5.84
C ASN A 121 -19.07 -0.19 -6.64
N VAL A 122 -19.44 -1.29 -6.00
CA VAL A 122 -20.28 -2.36 -6.58
C VAL A 122 -21.44 -2.57 -5.63
N ASP A 123 -22.68 -2.49 -6.13
CA ASP A 123 -23.91 -2.66 -5.34
C ASP A 123 -23.96 -1.76 -4.08
N GLY A 124 -23.41 -0.54 -4.17
CA GLY A 124 -23.32 0.40 -3.06
C GLY A 124 -22.18 0.13 -2.05
N ALA A 125 -21.42 -0.94 -2.23
CA ALA A 125 -20.26 -1.28 -1.39
C ALA A 125 -18.94 -0.88 -2.05
N LEU A 126 -18.11 -0.15 -1.31
CA LEU A 126 -16.80 0.29 -1.76
C LEU A 126 -15.83 -0.91 -1.81
N GLN A 127 -15.27 -1.18 -2.99
CA GLN A 127 -14.30 -2.26 -3.18
C GLN A 127 -12.87 -1.85 -2.78
N LEU A 128 -12.60 -0.55 -2.65
CA LEU A 128 -11.32 0.01 -2.19
C LEU A 128 -11.34 0.27 -0.67
N TRP A 129 -10.60 -0.53 0.09
CA TRP A 129 -10.51 -0.41 1.54
C TRP A 129 -9.29 0.42 1.94
N GLY A 130 -9.52 1.61 2.48
CA GLY A 130 -8.50 2.33 3.24
C GLY A 130 -8.35 1.69 4.61
N ILE A 131 -7.18 1.12 4.89
CA ILE A 131 -6.94 0.33 6.10
C ILE A 131 -5.78 0.88 6.92
N ASP A 132 -5.48 2.16 6.85
CA ASP A 132 -4.37 2.76 7.61
C ASP A 132 -4.84 3.97 8.42
N GLN A 133 -3.90 4.64 9.10
CA GLN A 133 -4.11 5.95 9.65
C GLN A 133 -4.40 6.97 8.54
N GLU A 134 -5.22 7.97 8.84
CA GLU A 134 -5.24 9.22 8.06
C GLU A 134 -3.87 9.90 8.15
N PHE A 135 -3.33 10.32 7.02
CA PHE A 135 -1.97 10.85 6.94
C PHE A 135 -1.89 12.34 7.27
N VAL A 136 -0.66 12.84 7.43
CA VAL A 136 -0.33 14.14 8.01
C VAL A 136 -1.14 15.32 7.44
N GLY A 137 -1.39 15.34 6.13
CA GLY A 137 -2.17 16.38 5.44
C GLY A 137 -3.65 16.04 5.23
N ALA A 138 -4.12 14.88 5.70
CA ALA A 138 -5.47 14.39 5.40
C ALA A 138 -6.57 15.28 6.01
N ALA A 139 -6.31 15.96 7.14
CA ALA A 139 -7.31 16.85 7.73
C ALA A 139 -7.72 18.00 6.78
N ALA A 140 -6.75 18.63 6.11
CA ALA A 140 -6.99 19.65 5.08
C ALA A 140 -7.75 19.10 3.87
N LEU A 141 -7.42 17.89 3.44
CA LEU A 141 -8.09 17.20 2.35
C LEU A 141 -9.56 16.90 2.67
N LEU A 142 -9.79 16.34 3.84
CA LEU A 142 -11.10 15.86 4.26
C LEU A 142 -12.04 16.98 4.66
N ALA A 143 -11.52 18.13 5.09
CA ALA A 143 -12.30 19.34 5.32
C ALA A 143 -13.06 19.82 4.07
N GLN A 144 -12.55 19.54 2.87
CA GLN A 144 -13.23 19.86 1.61
C GLN A 144 -14.62 19.20 1.51
N ASP A 145 -14.76 17.99 2.06
CA ASP A 145 -15.98 17.19 1.93
C ASP A 145 -16.95 17.41 3.11
N VAL A 146 -16.56 18.20 4.12
CA VAL A 146 -17.45 18.65 5.23
C VAL A 146 -18.13 19.98 4.91
N GLY A 147 -17.61 20.73 3.94
CA GLY A 147 -18.11 22.03 3.51
C GLY A 147 -19.52 22.04 2.90
N ASP A 148 -20.10 20.87 2.60
CA ASP A 148 -21.43 20.71 1.99
C ASP A 148 -22.60 20.65 3.00
N ALA A 149 -22.32 20.80 4.31
CA ALA A 149 -23.32 20.87 5.38
C ALA A 149 -23.80 22.33 5.64
N PRO A 150 -24.97 22.59 6.27
CA PRO A 150 -25.56 23.94 6.36
C PRO A 150 -24.69 24.94 7.15
N ALA A 151 -25.01 26.24 7.04
CA ALA A 151 -24.30 27.49 7.39
C ALA A 151 -23.26 27.55 8.53
N SER A 152 -23.21 26.58 9.44
CA SER A 152 -22.13 26.36 10.43
C SER A 152 -20.88 25.66 9.86
N ALA A 153 -20.93 25.11 8.64
CA ALA A 153 -19.86 24.36 7.98
C ALA A 153 -18.56 25.14 7.67
N PRO A 154 -18.56 26.45 7.31
CA PRO A 154 -17.33 27.12 6.86
C PRO A 154 -16.24 27.21 7.93
N GLN A 155 -16.58 27.66 9.15
CA GLN A 155 -15.61 27.74 10.26
C GLN A 155 -15.15 26.36 10.73
N ALA A 156 -16.00 25.36 10.57
CA ALA A 156 -15.78 24.00 11.01
C ALA A 156 -14.85 23.24 10.05
N ALA A 157 -15.00 23.47 8.74
CA ALA A 157 -14.06 23.03 7.71
C ALA A 157 -12.71 23.76 7.85
N VAL A 158 -12.69 25.06 8.19
CA VAL A 158 -11.44 25.79 8.48
C VAL A 158 -10.71 25.22 9.70
N ALA A 159 -11.42 24.96 10.80
CA ALA A 159 -10.82 24.37 12.00
C ALA A 159 -10.25 22.97 11.75
N LEU A 160 -11.00 22.13 11.03
CA LEU A 160 -10.52 20.80 10.62
C LEU A 160 -9.33 20.91 9.65
N GLY A 161 -9.40 21.82 8.67
CA GLY A 161 -8.37 21.97 7.65
C GLY A 161 -7.08 22.61 8.15
N GLY A 162 -7.12 23.33 9.27
CA GLY A 162 -5.93 23.87 9.95
C GLY A 162 -5.20 22.85 10.82
N LEU A 163 -5.71 21.62 10.95
CA LEU A 163 -5.16 20.63 11.86
C LEU A 163 -3.90 19.98 11.29
N TRP A 164 -2.79 20.13 11.99
CA TRP A 164 -1.56 19.38 11.72
C TRP A 164 -1.45 18.19 12.69
N LEU A 165 -1.71 16.98 12.19
CA LEU A 165 -1.85 15.78 13.03
C LEU A 165 -0.67 15.52 14.00
N PRO A 166 0.61 15.74 13.63
CA PRO A 166 1.73 15.52 14.54
C PRO A 166 1.72 16.41 15.78
N THR A 167 1.08 17.59 15.72
CA THR A 167 1.03 18.55 16.82
C THR A 167 -0.37 18.74 17.41
N ALA A 168 -1.40 18.14 16.82
CA ALA A 168 -2.78 18.22 17.28
C ALA A 168 -2.95 17.63 18.69
N THR A 169 -3.68 18.35 19.56
CA THR A 169 -3.90 17.95 20.95
C THR A 169 -5.25 17.26 21.15
N ALA A 170 -5.44 16.64 22.31
CA ALA A 170 -6.73 16.04 22.65
C ALA A 170 -7.84 17.10 22.74
N GLU A 171 -7.52 18.32 23.20
CA GLU A 171 -8.48 19.43 23.27
C GLU A 171 -8.95 19.86 21.88
N ASP A 172 -8.07 19.89 20.88
CA ASP A 172 -8.45 20.20 19.49
C ASP A 172 -9.55 19.25 18.99
N PHE A 173 -9.37 17.95 19.21
CA PHE A 173 -10.35 16.94 18.81
C PHE A 173 -11.63 17.00 19.65
N GLN A 174 -11.55 17.27 20.96
CA GLN A 174 -12.74 17.45 21.79
C GLN A 174 -13.59 18.64 21.34
N ALA A 175 -12.95 19.76 20.97
CA ALA A 175 -13.64 20.94 20.45
C ALA A 175 -14.34 20.63 19.11
N LEU A 176 -13.67 19.91 18.21
CA LEU A 176 -14.26 19.45 16.95
C LEU A 176 -15.43 18.49 17.21
N SER A 177 -15.26 17.46 18.04
CA SER A 177 -16.32 16.49 18.35
C SER A 177 -17.55 17.15 19.00
N ALA A 178 -17.36 18.16 19.86
CA ALA A 178 -18.46 18.93 20.43
C ALA A 178 -19.21 19.74 19.36
N ARG A 179 -18.49 20.33 18.40
CA ARG A 179 -19.07 21.10 17.31
C ARG A 179 -19.87 20.24 16.34
N TYR A 180 -19.41 19.03 16.06
CA TYR A 180 -20.07 18.07 15.15
C TYR A 180 -20.89 17.01 15.90
N ARG A 181 -21.32 17.27 17.14
CA ARG A 181 -21.98 16.29 18.01
C ARG A 181 -23.19 15.59 17.36
N ASP A 182 -23.90 16.29 16.49
CA ASP A 182 -25.14 15.83 15.84
C ASP A 182 -24.88 15.22 14.44
N ASP A 183 -23.63 15.25 13.96
CA ASP A 183 -23.19 14.65 12.69
C ASP A 183 -22.35 13.39 12.97
N SER A 184 -22.96 12.22 12.81
CA SER A 184 -22.27 10.94 13.01
C SER A 184 -21.14 10.69 12.02
N ALA A 185 -21.27 11.17 10.78
CA ALA A 185 -20.26 10.96 9.75
C ALA A 185 -19.02 11.82 10.01
N ALA A 186 -19.22 13.09 10.37
CA ALA A 186 -18.14 13.99 10.76
C ALA A 186 -17.45 13.50 12.05
N ARG A 187 -18.21 13.03 13.06
CA ARG A 187 -17.61 12.47 14.28
C ARG A 187 -16.72 11.27 14.00
N ALA A 188 -17.17 10.32 13.19
CA ALA A 188 -16.34 9.17 12.83
C ALA A 188 -15.02 9.58 12.15
N MET A 189 -15.05 10.68 11.37
CA MET A 189 -13.86 11.23 10.74
C MET A 189 -12.91 11.89 11.75
N ILE A 190 -13.47 12.66 12.68
CA ILE A 190 -12.72 13.33 13.75
C ILE A 190 -12.05 12.28 14.65
N ASP A 191 -12.75 11.20 14.98
CA ASP A 191 -12.22 10.09 15.77
C ASP A 191 -11.04 9.41 15.05
N ALA A 192 -11.17 9.15 13.74
CA ALA A 192 -10.08 8.59 12.93
C ALA A 192 -8.86 9.52 12.88
N LEU A 193 -9.06 10.84 12.71
CA LEU A 193 -7.96 11.82 12.74
C LEU A 193 -7.33 11.93 14.13
N SER A 194 -8.13 11.81 15.20
CA SER A 194 -7.65 11.82 16.59
C SER A 194 -6.73 10.64 16.89
N GLU A 195 -7.13 9.45 16.43
CA GLU A 195 -6.32 8.25 16.56
C GLU A 195 -5.03 8.33 15.73
N SER A 196 -5.11 8.83 14.49
CA SER A 196 -3.93 9.12 13.67
C SER A 196 -2.95 10.08 14.36
N ALA A 197 -3.46 11.17 14.95
CA ALA A 197 -2.63 12.12 15.70
C ALA A 197 -1.96 11.44 16.90
N GLY A 198 -2.66 10.54 17.59
CA GLY A 198 -2.08 9.69 18.62
C GLY A 198 -0.86 8.88 18.16
N ILE A 199 -0.95 8.29 16.97
CA ILE A 199 0.17 7.54 16.38
C ILE A 199 1.33 8.48 16.03
N TYR A 200 1.05 9.64 15.42
CA TYR A 200 2.09 10.62 15.08
C TYR A 200 2.82 11.17 16.31
N ARG A 201 2.14 11.33 17.45
CA ARG A 201 2.79 11.78 18.70
C ARG A 201 3.90 10.82 19.17
N PHE A 202 3.77 9.51 18.94
CA PHE A 202 4.87 8.58 19.22
C PHE A 202 6.10 8.88 18.35
N ASN A 203 5.90 9.16 17.05
CA ASN A 203 7.01 9.53 16.16
C ASN A 203 7.67 10.86 16.59
N VAL A 204 6.87 11.87 16.94
CA VAL A 204 7.38 13.16 17.44
C VAL A 204 8.18 12.98 18.74
N ALA A 205 7.77 12.06 19.60
CA ALA A 205 8.47 11.71 20.84
C ALA A 205 9.71 10.81 20.62
N GLY A 206 10.06 10.47 19.37
CA GLY A 206 11.18 9.57 19.06
C GLY A 206 10.89 8.08 19.35
N ALA A 207 9.64 7.72 19.66
CA ALA A 207 9.20 6.37 19.98
C ALA A 207 8.68 5.62 18.72
N SER A 208 9.51 5.52 17.68
CA SER A 208 9.11 4.94 16.38
C SER A 208 8.62 3.49 16.46
N GLY A 209 9.17 2.67 17.37
CA GLY A 209 8.69 1.32 17.62
C GLY A 209 7.23 1.28 18.09
N ALA A 210 6.89 2.12 19.08
CA ALA A 210 5.52 2.24 19.59
C ALA A 210 4.57 2.83 18.53
N SER A 211 5.05 3.78 17.71
CA SER A 211 4.28 4.30 16.58
C SER A 211 3.92 3.20 15.58
N ASN A 212 4.89 2.39 15.18
CA ASN A 212 4.69 1.33 14.20
C ASN A 212 3.78 0.22 14.76
N GLU A 213 3.90 -0.12 16.04
CA GLU A 213 3.03 -1.10 16.69
C GLU A 213 1.58 -0.60 16.76
N ALA A 214 1.36 0.65 17.19
CA ALA A 214 0.03 1.26 17.23
C ALA A 214 -0.59 1.36 15.83
N ARG A 215 0.18 1.74 14.81
CA ARG A 215 -0.25 1.76 13.41
C ARG A 215 -0.64 0.37 12.92
N GLY A 216 0.17 -0.66 13.18
CA GLY A 216 -0.15 -2.04 12.80
C GLY A 216 -1.45 -2.55 13.46
N VAL A 217 -1.68 -2.20 14.73
CA VAL A 217 -2.96 -2.50 15.42
C VAL A 217 -4.14 -1.84 14.70
N LEU A 218 -4.02 -0.55 14.40
CA LEU A 218 -5.03 0.22 13.67
C LEU A 218 -5.33 -0.42 12.30
N MET A 219 -4.28 -0.77 11.54
CA MET A 219 -4.43 -1.36 10.22
C MET A 219 -5.17 -2.69 10.25
N ARG A 220 -4.81 -3.57 11.18
CA ARG A 220 -5.50 -4.86 11.36
C ARG A 220 -6.96 -4.66 11.74
N ARG A 221 -7.29 -3.67 12.57
CA ARG A 221 -8.67 -3.37 12.95
C ARG A 221 -9.48 -2.96 11.73
N TYR A 222 -9.02 -1.95 10.97
CA TYR A 222 -9.73 -1.51 9.76
C TYR A 222 -9.86 -2.61 8.71
N PHE A 223 -8.80 -3.40 8.49
CA PHE A 223 -8.87 -4.55 7.59
C PHE A 223 -9.92 -5.56 8.04
N LEU A 224 -9.93 -5.96 9.32
CA LEU A 224 -10.88 -6.94 9.85
C LEU A 224 -12.33 -6.44 9.82
N ASP A 225 -12.55 -5.14 10.02
CA ASP A 225 -13.89 -4.55 9.94
C ASP A 225 -14.40 -4.57 8.48
N ALA A 226 -13.57 -4.17 7.51
CA ALA A 226 -13.91 -4.25 6.09
C ALA A 226 -14.10 -5.71 5.63
N TYR A 227 -13.23 -6.62 6.07
CA TYR A 227 -13.30 -8.05 5.78
C TYR A 227 -14.62 -8.67 6.24
N ARG A 228 -15.04 -8.39 7.49
CA ARG A 228 -16.32 -8.89 8.02
C ARG A 228 -17.52 -8.30 7.28
N ALA A 229 -17.45 -7.02 6.92
CA ALA A 229 -18.52 -6.34 6.21
C ALA A 229 -18.70 -6.86 4.77
N ALA A 230 -17.63 -7.35 4.14
CA ALA A 230 -17.66 -7.87 2.77
C ALA A 230 -18.29 -9.26 2.63
N GLY A 231 -18.54 -9.94 3.75
CA GLY A 231 -19.21 -11.24 3.78
C GLY A 231 -18.23 -12.42 3.95
N PRO A 232 -18.65 -13.65 3.60
CA PRO A 232 -17.84 -14.83 3.82
C PRO A 232 -16.66 -14.90 2.85
N ALA A 233 -15.47 -15.09 3.41
CA ALA A 233 -14.23 -15.34 2.70
C ALA A 233 -13.94 -14.43 1.47
N PRO A 234 -14.05 -13.10 1.57
CA PRO A 234 -13.79 -12.20 0.43
C PRO A 234 -12.34 -12.36 -0.04
N ARG A 235 -12.12 -12.25 -1.36
CA ARG A 235 -10.77 -12.13 -1.92
C ARG A 235 -10.31 -10.69 -1.92
N VAL A 236 -9.05 -10.48 -1.53
CA VAL A 236 -8.48 -9.15 -1.36
C VAL A 236 -7.08 -9.08 -1.97
N LEU A 237 -6.88 -8.09 -2.84
CA LEU A 237 -5.55 -7.63 -3.25
C LEU A 237 -5.07 -6.58 -2.25
N LEU A 238 -3.93 -6.81 -1.62
CA LEU A 238 -3.31 -5.86 -0.70
C LEU A 238 -2.04 -5.31 -1.35
N LYS A 239 -1.93 -3.99 -1.50
CA LYS A 239 -0.67 -3.33 -1.92
C LYS A 239 -0.28 -2.27 -0.90
N MET A 240 0.90 -2.41 -0.32
CA MET A 240 1.43 -1.53 0.71
C MET A 240 2.93 -1.83 0.92
N GLY A 241 3.58 -1.03 1.76
CA GLY A 241 4.98 -1.23 2.14
C GLY A 241 5.24 -2.66 2.62
N ALA A 242 6.35 -3.25 2.20
CA ALA A 242 6.66 -4.66 2.44
C ALA A 242 6.62 -5.04 3.94
N ASN A 243 6.95 -4.11 4.83
CA ASN A 243 6.87 -4.32 6.28
C ASN A 243 5.46 -4.71 6.74
N HIS A 244 4.40 -4.20 6.12
CA HIS A 244 3.02 -4.51 6.51
C HIS A 244 2.53 -5.84 5.96
N LEU A 245 3.17 -6.39 4.92
CA LEU A 245 2.68 -7.58 4.21
C LEU A 245 3.55 -8.82 4.35
N GLY A 246 4.77 -8.72 4.87
CA GLY A 246 5.55 -9.93 5.18
C GLY A 246 4.91 -10.78 6.27
N ARG A 247 5.05 -12.09 6.16
CA ARG A 247 4.69 -13.03 7.23
C ARG A 247 5.66 -12.94 8.40
N GLY A 248 5.16 -13.31 9.58
CA GLY A 248 5.94 -13.24 10.82
C GLY A 248 6.19 -11.78 11.24
N THR A 249 7.26 -11.57 11.99
CA THR A 249 7.60 -10.23 12.45
C THR A 249 8.24 -9.40 11.34
N THR A 250 7.95 -8.10 11.31
CA THR A 250 8.71 -7.12 10.51
C THR A 250 10.20 -7.15 10.87
N ALA A 251 11.03 -6.44 10.08
CA ALA A 251 12.45 -6.28 10.40
C ALA A 251 12.72 -5.64 11.79
N THR A 252 11.71 -4.96 12.36
CA THR A 252 11.77 -4.35 13.70
C THR A 252 11.06 -5.17 14.79
N GLY A 253 10.63 -6.40 14.49
CA GLY A 253 10.08 -7.31 15.49
C GLY A 253 8.57 -7.18 15.75
N ILE A 254 7.81 -6.50 14.87
CA ILE A 254 6.37 -6.28 15.06
C ILE A 254 5.56 -7.33 14.29
N TYR A 255 4.54 -7.92 14.91
CA TYR A 255 3.55 -8.70 14.17
C TYR A 255 2.56 -7.76 13.49
N ASP A 256 2.68 -7.62 12.17
CA ASP A 256 1.85 -6.72 11.37
C ASP A 256 0.74 -7.48 10.60
N LEU A 257 0.04 -6.81 9.69
CA LEU A 257 -1.07 -7.35 8.91
C LEU A 257 -0.69 -8.64 8.16
N GLY A 258 0.50 -8.71 7.57
CA GLY A 258 0.98 -9.87 6.83
C GLY A 258 1.07 -11.16 7.67
N SER A 259 1.19 -11.06 9.00
CA SER A 259 1.12 -12.20 9.91
C SER A 259 -0.30 -12.76 10.09
N LEU A 260 -1.32 -11.92 9.92
CA LEU A 260 -2.72 -12.30 10.11
C LEU A 260 -3.27 -13.10 8.93
N LEU A 261 -2.85 -12.73 7.70
CA LEU A 261 -3.45 -13.23 6.46
C LEU A 261 -3.42 -14.76 6.29
N PRO A 262 -2.31 -15.48 6.59
CA PRO A 262 -2.26 -16.92 6.37
C PRO A 262 -3.26 -17.69 7.24
N GLY A 263 -3.41 -17.29 8.51
CA GLY A 263 -4.34 -17.92 9.44
C GLY A 263 -5.79 -17.67 9.06
N LEU A 264 -6.12 -16.44 8.63
CA LEU A 264 -7.46 -16.09 8.18
C LEU A 264 -7.81 -16.81 6.87
N ALA A 265 -6.85 -16.98 5.96
CA ALA A 265 -7.05 -17.74 4.73
C ALA A 265 -7.26 -19.23 5.00
N ALA A 266 -6.42 -19.82 5.85
CA ALA A 266 -6.50 -21.23 6.22
C ALA A 266 -7.84 -21.56 6.90
N ALA A 267 -8.39 -20.63 7.69
CA ALA A 267 -9.72 -20.78 8.30
C ALA A 267 -10.87 -20.90 7.28
N ASN A 268 -10.63 -20.52 6.02
CA ASN A 268 -11.58 -20.62 4.91
C ASN A 268 -11.15 -21.68 3.87
N ASP A 269 -10.22 -22.58 4.20
CA ASP A 269 -9.64 -23.56 3.26
C ASP A 269 -8.96 -22.91 2.02
N MET A 270 -8.45 -21.70 2.20
CA MET A 270 -7.76 -20.92 1.16
C MET A 270 -6.31 -20.60 1.56
N THR A 271 -5.54 -20.03 0.65
CA THR A 271 -4.16 -19.62 0.89
C THR A 271 -4.02 -18.09 0.92
N SER A 272 -2.92 -17.61 1.50
CA SER A 272 -2.45 -16.23 1.28
C SER A 272 -1.15 -16.28 0.47
N LEU A 273 -1.14 -15.57 -0.65
CA LEU A 273 0.02 -15.42 -1.54
C LEU A 273 0.73 -14.12 -1.21
N HIS A 274 2.02 -14.17 -0.90
CA HIS A 274 2.83 -13.00 -0.54
C HIS A 274 3.94 -12.79 -1.56
N VAL A 275 3.88 -11.68 -2.28
CA VAL A 275 4.85 -11.29 -3.31
C VAL A 275 5.55 -10.01 -2.86
N ALA A 276 6.87 -10.04 -2.72
CA ALA A 276 7.66 -8.84 -2.57
C ALA A 276 8.03 -8.31 -3.96
N PHE A 277 7.65 -7.07 -4.28
CA PHE A 277 8.16 -6.37 -5.46
C PHE A 277 9.21 -5.37 -5.00
N MET A 278 10.49 -5.72 -5.22
CA MET A 278 11.62 -4.93 -4.75
C MET A 278 12.62 -4.80 -5.90
N PRO A 279 12.71 -3.62 -6.55
CA PRO A 279 13.73 -3.37 -7.56
C PRO A 279 15.15 -3.50 -6.99
N MET A 280 16.11 -3.82 -7.84
CA MET A 280 17.54 -3.75 -7.52
C MET A 280 18.13 -2.39 -7.87
N ALA A 281 17.65 -1.78 -8.95
CA ALA A 281 18.14 -0.51 -9.46
C ALA A 281 17.08 0.19 -10.31
N GLY A 282 17.35 1.45 -10.68
CA GLY A 282 16.51 2.24 -11.58
C GLY A 282 16.34 3.67 -11.07
N GLN A 283 15.13 4.19 -11.15
CA GLN A 283 14.72 5.48 -10.63
C GLN A 283 13.56 5.31 -9.66
N VAL A 284 13.53 6.14 -8.61
CA VAL A 284 12.46 6.17 -7.61
C VAL A 284 11.99 7.59 -7.39
N ARG A 285 10.71 7.76 -7.08
CA ARG A 285 10.17 9.03 -6.61
C ARG A 285 10.18 9.10 -5.09
N ASN A 286 10.82 10.13 -4.55
CA ASN A 286 10.87 10.41 -3.12
C ASN A 286 10.23 11.77 -2.80
N LEU A 287 9.95 12.00 -1.52
CA LEU A 287 9.68 13.34 -1.02
C LEU A 287 10.90 14.24 -1.28
N ASP A 288 10.65 15.47 -1.70
CA ASP A 288 11.71 16.45 -1.92
C ASP A 288 12.07 17.14 -0.60
N SER A 289 13.30 16.94 -0.14
CA SER A 289 13.81 17.54 1.10
C SER A 289 14.07 19.03 0.99
N THR A 290 14.21 19.58 -0.23
CA THR A 290 14.42 21.02 -0.46
C THR A 290 13.12 21.83 -0.36
N GLN A 291 11.98 21.14 -0.47
CA GLN A 291 10.63 21.71 -0.50
C GLN A 291 10.36 22.64 -1.69
N GLU A 292 11.22 22.67 -2.72
CA GLU A 292 10.95 23.38 -3.98
C GLU A 292 9.78 22.73 -4.72
N HIS A 293 9.75 21.39 -4.74
CA HIS A 293 8.64 20.57 -5.20
C HIS A 293 8.11 19.70 -4.06
N ALA A 294 6.97 19.00 -4.22
CA ALA A 294 6.57 18.02 -3.21
C ALA A 294 7.43 16.74 -3.28
N THR A 295 7.88 16.39 -4.50
CA THR A 295 8.60 15.14 -4.77
C THR A 295 9.67 15.31 -5.84
N VAL A 296 10.68 14.46 -5.79
CA VAL A 296 11.82 14.42 -6.72
C VAL A 296 12.07 13.00 -7.21
N VAL A 297 12.56 12.86 -8.45
CA VAL A 297 13.04 11.59 -9.00
C VAL A 297 14.53 11.48 -8.76
N VAL A 298 14.97 10.36 -8.18
CA VAL A 298 16.39 10.11 -7.89
C VAL A 298 16.79 8.70 -8.34
N PRO A 299 18.09 8.49 -8.63
CA PRO A 299 18.62 7.15 -8.87
C PRO A 299 18.38 6.24 -7.66
N TYR A 300 18.03 4.99 -7.94
CA TYR A 300 17.79 3.96 -6.94
C TYR A 300 18.77 2.80 -7.08
N GLN A 301 19.24 2.29 -5.94
CA GLN A 301 20.07 1.09 -5.82
C GLN A 301 19.71 0.39 -4.50
N ASP A 302 19.19 -0.82 -4.57
CA ASP A 302 18.82 -1.60 -3.39
C ASP A 302 19.98 -2.44 -2.88
N LYS A 303 20.11 -2.49 -1.55
CA LYS A 303 21.09 -3.33 -0.86
C LYS A 303 20.48 -4.62 -0.34
N THR A 304 19.16 -4.67 -0.20
CA THR A 304 18.43 -5.75 0.48
C THR A 304 18.35 -7.01 -0.41
N VAL A 305 17.89 -6.84 -1.64
CA VAL A 305 17.80 -7.83 -2.70
C VAL A 305 19.20 -8.24 -3.13
N ALA A 306 20.12 -7.30 -3.36
CA ALA A 306 21.50 -7.61 -3.72
C ALA A 306 22.17 -8.58 -2.72
N ALA A 307 22.04 -8.30 -1.41
CA ALA A 307 22.55 -9.18 -0.37
C ALA A 307 21.88 -10.56 -0.36
N LEU A 308 20.57 -10.64 -0.62
CA LEU A 308 19.84 -11.89 -0.70
C LEU A 308 20.29 -12.75 -1.91
N LEU A 309 20.39 -12.14 -3.09
CA LEU A 309 20.83 -12.80 -4.32
C LEU A 309 22.27 -13.31 -4.18
N ALA A 310 23.17 -12.49 -3.64
CA ALA A 310 24.55 -12.86 -3.38
C ALA A 310 24.65 -14.07 -2.43
N ALA A 311 23.89 -14.05 -1.32
CA ALA A 311 23.85 -15.18 -0.38
C ALA A 311 23.35 -16.47 -1.04
N ALA A 312 22.37 -16.37 -1.95
CA ALA A 312 21.84 -17.48 -2.72
C ALA A 312 22.75 -17.96 -3.86
N GLY A 313 23.84 -17.24 -4.15
CA GLY A 313 24.71 -17.50 -5.30
C GLY A 313 24.04 -17.23 -6.63
N ILE A 314 23.12 -16.26 -6.68
CA ILE A 314 22.49 -15.77 -7.90
C ILE A 314 23.34 -14.61 -8.41
N ASP A 315 23.92 -14.79 -9.60
CA ASP A 315 24.58 -13.72 -10.32
C ASP A 315 23.54 -12.75 -10.88
N GLU A 316 23.63 -11.47 -10.51
CA GLU A 316 22.73 -10.40 -10.97
C GLU A 316 22.70 -10.26 -12.49
N ARG A 317 23.75 -10.69 -13.20
CA ARG A 317 23.81 -10.70 -14.67
C ARG A 317 22.83 -11.70 -15.31
N ARG A 318 22.26 -12.61 -14.52
CA ARG A 318 21.15 -13.48 -14.96
C ARG A 318 19.82 -12.75 -15.02
N ILE A 319 19.77 -11.54 -14.46
CA ILE A 319 18.64 -10.63 -14.58
C ILE A 319 19.02 -9.66 -15.68
N GLU A 320 18.21 -9.65 -16.74
CA GLU A 320 18.40 -8.75 -17.87
C GLU A 320 18.44 -7.29 -17.41
N ALA A 321 19.08 -6.44 -18.21
CA ALA A 321 19.21 -5.03 -17.88
C ALA A 321 17.83 -4.34 -17.78
N THR A 322 16.86 -4.82 -18.55
CA THR A 322 15.47 -4.37 -18.56
C THR A 322 14.53 -5.55 -18.35
N GLY A 323 13.26 -5.28 -18.05
CA GLY A 323 12.27 -6.32 -17.77
C GLY A 323 12.30 -6.79 -16.32
N TYR A 324 11.53 -7.85 -16.04
CA TYR A 324 11.28 -8.31 -14.67
C TYR A 324 11.48 -9.82 -14.57
N VAL A 325 11.91 -10.24 -13.39
CA VAL A 325 12.00 -11.66 -13.06
C VAL A 325 11.25 -11.95 -11.76
N LEU A 326 10.71 -13.16 -11.68
CA LEU A 326 10.13 -13.75 -10.49
C LEU A 326 11.04 -14.85 -9.95
N ILE A 327 11.33 -14.78 -8.66
CA ILE A 327 12.21 -15.71 -7.94
C ILE A 327 11.40 -16.34 -6.79
N PRO A 328 11.14 -17.67 -6.83
CA PRO A 328 10.54 -18.39 -5.71
C PRO A 328 11.48 -18.40 -4.50
N LEU A 329 11.06 -17.79 -3.39
CA LEU A 329 11.87 -17.66 -2.18
C LEU A 329 11.93 -18.94 -1.36
N THR A 330 10.95 -19.84 -1.50
CA THR A 330 10.96 -21.18 -0.87
C THR A 330 12.22 -21.97 -1.24
N ASN A 331 12.62 -21.97 -2.51
CA ASN A 331 13.81 -22.70 -2.94
C ASN A 331 15.09 -22.07 -2.36
N LEU A 332 15.11 -20.74 -2.18
CA LEU A 332 16.23 -20.05 -1.52
C LEU A 332 16.30 -20.40 -0.03
N ARG A 333 15.15 -20.46 0.66
CA ARG A 333 15.09 -20.88 2.08
C ARG A 333 15.69 -22.27 2.26
N TYR A 334 15.38 -23.22 1.40
CA TYR A 334 15.91 -24.59 1.48
C TYR A 334 17.37 -24.72 1.04
N ARG A 335 17.85 -23.82 0.17
CA ARG A 335 19.23 -23.81 -0.29
C ARG A 335 20.19 -23.22 0.75
N LEU A 336 19.77 -22.16 1.43
CA LEU A 336 20.59 -21.48 2.43
C LEU A 336 20.66 -22.29 3.72
N THR A 337 21.86 -22.44 4.27
CA THR A 337 22.05 -23.02 5.61
C THR A 337 21.50 -22.09 6.69
N VAL A 338 21.22 -22.65 7.88
CA VAL A 338 20.81 -21.85 9.06
C VAL A 338 21.80 -20.72 9.34
N LYS A 339 23.11 -20.99 9.24
CA LYS A 339 24.16 -19.99 9.43
C LYS A 339 24.08 -18.87 8.38
N GLN A 340 23.91 -19.22 7.10
CA GLN A 340 23.79 -18.22 6.02
C GLN A 340 22.55 -17.35 6.21
N ARG A 341 21.41 -17.93 6.57
CA ARG A 341 20.17 -17.16 6.85
C ARG A 341 20.34 -16.24 8.06
N ALA A 342 21.03 -16.69 9.11
CA ALA A 342 21.28 -15.88 10.30
C ALA A 342 22.19 -14.67 10.02
N THR A 343 23.11 -14.78 9.06
CA THR A 343 24.04 -13.69 8.67
C THR A 343 23.46 -12.69 7.67
N LEU A 344 22.26 -12.93 7.13
CA LEU A 344 21.60 -11.98 6.25
C LEU A 344 21.29 -10.67 6.98
N PRO A 345 21.39 -9.51 6.30
CA PRO A 345 20.84 -8.26 6.80
C PRO A 345 19.35 -8.44 7.17
N ALA A 346 18.88 -7.69 8.19
CA ALA A 346 17.53 -7.84 8.72
C ALA A 346 16.44 -7.75 7.64
N GLY A 347 16.56 -6.78 6.71
CA GLY A 347 15.65 -6.65 5.57
C GLY A 347 15.70 -7.84 4.62
N SER A 348 16.89 -8.35 4.28
CA SER A 348 17.04 -9.50 3.38
C SER A 348 16.48 -10.77 3.99
N ARG A 349 16.68 -10.97 5.30
CA ARG A 349 16.07 -12.07 6.06
C ARG A 349 14.57 -11.93 6.11
N PHE A 350 14.05 -10.71 6.36
CA PHE A 350 12.62 -10.45 6.35
C PHE A 350 11.99 -10.75 4.98
N LEU A 351 12.60 -10.33 3.87
CA LEU A 351 12.11 -10.70 2.53
C LEU A 351 12.11 -12.22 2.34
N LEU A 352 13.22 -12.88 2.66
CA LEU A 352 13.39 -14.32 2.48
C LEU A 352 12.36 -15.13 3.29
N GLU A 353 12.03 -14.74 4.51
CA GLU A 353 11.13 -15.52 5.38
C GLU A 353 9.66 -15.05 5.28
N GLY A 354 9.43 -13.78 4.96
CA GLY A 354 8.11 -13.16 4.96
C GLY A 354 7.30 -13.38 3.67
N PHE A 355 7.94 -13.70 2.55
CA PHE A 355 7.29 -13.72 1.23
C PHE A 355 7.49 -15.06 0.50
N ASP A 356 6.59 -15.39 -0.43
CA ASP A 356 6.70 -16.58 -1.28
C ASP A 356 7.56 -16.32 -2.51
N TYR A 357 7.41 -15.14 -3.09
CA TYR A 357 8.07 -14.73 -4.33
C TYR A 357 8.69 -13.35 -4.17
N LEU A 358 9.83 -13.17 -4.83
CA LEU A 358 10.42 -11.87 -5.10
C LEU A 358 10.26 -11.57 -6.59
N ILE A 359 9.64 -10.44 -6.91
CA ILE A 359 9.73 -9.82 -8.23
C ILE A 359 10.77 -8.71 -8.15
N THR A 360 11.68 -8.68 -9.12
CA THR A 360 12.73 -7.67 -9.17
C THR A 360 13.10 -7.29 -10.60
N THR A 361 13.78 -6.15 -10.73
CA THR A 361 14.27 -5.56 -11.98
C THR A 361 15.51 -4.72 -11.72
N ARG A 362 16.31 -4.50 -12.77
CA ARG A 362 17.49 -3.61 -12.75
C ARG A 362 17.20 -2.21 -13.29
N ASP A 363 15.99 -1.97 -13.78
CA ASP A 363 15.59 -0.72 -14.41
C ASP A 363 14.16 -0.32 -14.00
N ALA A 364 13.94 -0.20 -12.69
CA ALA A 364 12.66 0.29 -12.18
C ALA A 364 12.43 1.76 -12.55
N ARG A 365 11.17 2.12 -12.73
CA ARG A 365 10.74 3.46 -13.09
C ARG A 365 10.17 4.16 -11.88
N ALA A 366 10.51 5.44 -11.74
CA ALA A 366 9.90 6.29 -10.74
C ALA A 366 8.41 6.49 -11.05
N ALA A 367 7.59 6.48 -10.01
CA ALA A 367 6.18 6.81 -10.12
C ALA A 367 5.97 8.24 -10.64
N THR A 368 4.86 8.49 -11.31
CA THR A 368 4.49 9.81 -11.82
C THR A 368 3.65 10.53 -10.78
N HIS A 369 4.18 11.57 -10.13
CA HIS A 369 3.35 12.39 -9.23
C HIS A 369 2.41 13.29 -10.03
N PHE A 370 1.21 13.57 -9.50
CA PHE A 370 0.26 14.45 -10.16
C PHE A 370 0.79 15.87 -10.47
N GLU A 371 1.76 16.37 -9.70
CA GLU A 371 2.43 17.65 -10.00
C GLU A 371 3.27 17.63 -11.30
N ALA A 372 3.76 16.46 -11.70
CA ALA A 372 4.54 16.25 -12.91
C ALA A 372 3.73 15.57 -14.03
N TRP A 373 2.44 15.34 -13.82
CA TRP A 373 1.58 14.68 -14.78
C TRP A 373 1.06 15.66 -15.82
N THR A 374 1.72 15.71 -16.97
CA THR A 374 1.26 16.44 -18.16
C THR A 374 0.56 15.47 -19.11
N ARG A 375 -0.58 15.88 -19.67
CA ARG A 375 -1.27 15.12 -20.72
C ARG A 375 -0.78 15.46 -22.12
#